data_AF-A0A2I4FW18-F1
#
_entry.id   AF-A0A2I4FW18-F1
#
_cell.length_a   1.000
_cell.length_b   1.000
_cell.length_c   1.000
_cell.angle_alpha   90.00
_cell.angle_beta   90.00
_cell.angle_gamma   90.00
#
_symmetry.space_group_name_H-M   'P 1'
#
loop_
_entity.id
_entity.type
_entity.pdbx_description
1 polymer ?
#
loop_
_entity_poly.entity_id
_entity_poly.type
_entity_poly.pdbx_seq_one_letter_code
_entity_poly.pdbx_strand_id
1 'polypeptide(L)'
;MFLSRNHKRASKLPEMIAKLNYHVLFSPIVYVKPTAKQDPSFISLKVRCFSTYRLSNDANVSVTESSQLPNFTSRVSRIARTEALEVLFDYLHCTRGFSFTDAEHISKNSPHFLQNLLSRIDSEKDVARNLTKFLRYNPINEFEPFLESLGLNPSELPMFLPRHLMFLSDDRVMLDNFHALCDYGIPRSRVGKLYKEANEIFGYDYGILALRLQAYETLGLSRPIVIKLINCCPSLLIGGVNNEFVKVLERWKKFGMENNWIGGYLSGKRTYNWNRMLDTMDFLDKVGYSEEQMRYLFNSNPSLLFEGSGKTIYLLFGRLLKLGLKMDEIYSLFTHNPHILSGKRLKNLLQAMYFLLEVGMEPKYIASIISTHIQLLGSCTLKGPKTVCKELKVGRYDLCQIIKEDPLKLFSKASKSKIKNSEQASSQYPSIHIEKTTFLLRLGYTENSDEMMKALKQFRGRGDQLQERFDCLVDAGLDCNVVAKIVKQAPMILNQTKAILEKKIDCLRNYLGYPLDSVVAFPAYLCYDMERIRRRLSMYVWLRERGAAKPTLSLSTLLACSDARFVRYFVDVHLEGPATWESIKGHQP
;
A
#
# COMPACT_ATOMS: atom_id res chain seq x y z
N MET A 1 9.45 -57.58 17.96
CA MET A 1 10.37 -57.00 16.96
C MET A 1 9.91 -55.58 16.59
N PHE A 2 9.95 -54.64 17.53
CA PHE A 2 9.49 -53.26 17.34
C PHE A 2 10.38 -52.33 18.17
N LEU A 3 11.57 -52.00 17.68
CA LEU A 3 12.47 -50.98 18.23
C LEU A 3 13.53 -50.67 17.15
N SER A 4 13.23 -49.79 16.18
CA SER A 4 14.25 -49.31 15.23
C SER A 4 13.95 -47.97 14.54
N ARG A 5 12.71 -47.47 14.51
CA ARG A 5 12.41 -46.21 13.81
C ARG A 5 12.80 -44.92 14.55
N ASN A 6 13.02 -44.96 15.87
CA ASN A 6 13.33 -43.75 16.64
C ASN A 6 14.83 -43.38 16.65
N HIS A 7 15.75 -44.33 16.50
CA HIS A 7 17.19 -44.03 16.50
C HIS A 7 17.70 -43.34 15.24
N LYS A 8 17.06 -43.54 14.07
CA LYS A 8 17.41 -42.83 12.82
C LYS A 8 16.93 -41.37 12.76
N ARG A 9 15.94 -40.97 13.57
CA ARG A 9 15.47 -39.57 13.68
C ARG A 9 16.37 -38.74 14.59
N ALA A 10 16.86 -39.33 15.69
CA ALA A 10 17.76 -38.66 16.62
C ALA A 10 19.16 -38.36 16.03
N SER A 11 19.67 -39.20 15.11
CA SER A 11 21.00 -39.00 14.52
C SER A 11 21.07 -37.89 13.46
N LYS A 12 19.94 -37.49 12.86
CA LYS A 12 19.89 -36.44 11.82
C LYS A 12 19.74 -35.02 12.38
N LEU A 13 19.24 -34.87 13.60
CA LEU A 13 19.04 -33.56 14.25
C LEU A 13 20.39 -32.83 14.54
N PRO A 14 21.43 -33.49 15.08
CA PRO A 14 22.74 -32.86 15.31
C PRO A 14 23.46 -32.51 14.01
N GLU A 15 23.39 -33.37 12.98
CA GLU A 15 23.96 -33.13 11.65
C GLU A 15 23.33 -31.92 10.95
N MET A 16 22.03 -31.67 11.17
CA MET A 16 21.33 -30.50 10.62
C MET A 16 21.63 -29.21 11.39
N ILE A 17 21.79 -29.28 12.72
CA ILE A 17 22.30 -28.16 13.52
C ILE A 17 23.73 -27.80 13.10
N ALA A 18 24.55 -28.79 12.75
CA ALA A 18 25.88 -28.58 12.20
C ALA A 18 25.84 -27.99 10.78
N LYS A 19 24.96 -28.45 9.89
CA LYS A 19 24.78 -27.86 8.54
C LYS A 19 24.25 -26.42 8.57
N LEU A 20 23.52 -26.04 9.61
CA LEU A 20 23.14 -24.65 9.89
C LEU A 20 24.33 -23.74 10.25
N ASN A 21 25.49 -24.28 10.62
CA ASN A 21 26.70 -23.49 10.88
C ASN A 21 27.49 -23.18 9.60
N TYR A 22 27.34 -23.98 8.53
CA TYR A 22 28.12 -23.82 7.30
C TYR A 22 27.50 -22.86 6.27
N HIS A 23 26.18 -22.65 6.28
CA HIS A 23 25.51 -21.81 5.27
C HIS A 23 25.28 -20.35 5.65
N VAL A 24 25.77 -19.89 6.80
CA VAL A 24 25.56 -18.51 7.22
C VAL A 24 26.83 -17.89 7.81
N LEU A 25 27.81 -17.67 6.93
CA LEU A 25 28.81 -16.62 7.14
C LEU A 25 28.12 -15.26 6.93
N PHE A 26 27.89 -14.55 8.02
CA PHE A 26 27.33 -13.20 8.00
C PHE A 26 28.44 -12.17 7.73
N SER A 27 28.36 -11.46 6.61
CA SER A 27 29.03 -10.15 6.47
C SER A 27 28.25 -9.11 7.28
N PRO A 28 28.92 -8.21 8.02
CA PRO A 28 28.24 -7.13 8.71
C PRO A 28 27.65 -6.14 7.69
N ILE A 29 26.37 -5.80 7.84
CA ILE A 29 25.75 -4.70 7.11
C ILE A 29 26.40 -3.41 7.61
N VAL A 30 27.44 -2.97 6.92
CA VAL A 30 27.99 -1.62 7.05
C VAL A 30 27.17 -0.72 6.13
N TYR A 31 26.48 0.25 6.72
CA TYR A 31 25.90 1.37 5.96
C TYR A 31 27.05 2.25 5.49
N VAL A 32 27.55 2.02 4.27
CA VAL A 32 28.53 2.91 3.62
C VAL A 32 27.75 3.92 2.78
N LYS A 33 27.85 5.19 3.17
CA LYS A 33 27.41 6.36 2.40
C LYS A 33 28.22 6.39 1.08
N PRO A 34 27.62 6.59 -0.11
CA PRO A 34 28.39 6.56 -1.34
C PRO A 34 29.22 7.84 -1.47
N THR A 35 30.51 7.74 -1.16
CA THR A 35 31.54 8.69 -1.58
C THR A 35 32.13 8.22 -2.89
N ALA A 36 31.97 9.05 -3.93
CA ALA A 36 32.67 8.90 -5.19
C ALA A 36 34.19 9.02 -4.97
N LYS A 37 34.93 8.01 -5.42
CA LYS A 37 36.36 8.16 -5.76
C LYS A 37 36.66 7.37 -7.02
N GLN A 38 37.35 8.07 -7.90
CA GLN A 38 37.86 7.69 -9.21
C GLN A 38 39.07 6.74 -9.09
N ASP A 39 39.38 6.13 -10.25
CA ASP A 39 40.69 5.67 -10.77
C ASP A 39 40.78 4.17 -11.10
N PRO A 40 41.66 3.73 -12.04
CA PRO A 40 41.70 4.10 -13.47
C PRO A 40 41.95 2.88 -14.42
N SER A 41 41.74 3.10 -15.73
CA SER A 41 42.25 2.34 -16.92
C SER A 41 41.84 0.85 -17.10
N PHE A 42 41.45 0.33 -18.27
CA PHE A 42 42.06 0.47 -19.60
C PHE A 42 41.04 0.35 -20.76
N ILE A 43 41.10 1.33 -21.67
CA ILE A 43 41.21 1.25 -23.14
C ILE A 43 40.49 0.09 -23.87
N SER A 44 39.50 0.46 -24.70
CA SER A 44 39.20 -0.26 -25.95
C SER A 44 39.06 0.75 -27.08
N LEU A 45 39.75 0.45 -28.18
CA LEU A 45 40.13 1.32 -29.28
C LEU A 45 38.95 1.74 -30.18
N LYS A 46 38.95 3.03 -30.53
CA LYS A 46 38.25 3.57 -31.71
C LYS A 46 38.83 2.94 -32.97
N VAL A 47 38.00 2.23 -33.74
CA VAL A 47 38.27 1.99 -35.17
C VAL A 47 37.34 2.90 -35.98
N ARG A 48 37.96 3.83 -36.70
CA ARG A 48 37.36 4.63 -37.76
C ARG A 48 37.46 3.84 -39.06
N CYS A 49 36.37 3.77 -39.83
CA CYS A 49 36.44 3.59 -41.27
C CYS A 49 35.56 4.64 -41.96
N PHE A 50 36.16 5.26 -42.97
CA PHE A 50 35.77 6.43 -43.75
C PHE A 50 34.68 6.09 -44.79
N SER A 51 33.57 6.84 -44.81
CA SER A 51 33.14 7.81 -45.82
C SER A 51 32.83 7.31 -47.24
N THR A 52 31.64 7.65 -47.74
CA THR A 52 31.50 8.37 -49.02
C THR A 52 30.23 9.20 -49.04
N TYR A 53 30.43 10.51 -49.12
CA TYR A 53 29.44 11.53 -49.41
C TYR A 53 29.00 11.44 -50.89
N ARG A 54 27.74 11.77 -51.17
CA ARG A 54 27.41 12.64 -52.30
C ARG A 54 26.57 13.81 -51.79
N LEU A 55 27.18 14.98 -51.91
CA LEU A 55 26.63 16.31 -51.68
C LEU A 55 25.79 16.73 -52.89
N SER A 56 24.66 17.39 -52.65
CA SER A 56 24.13 18.45 -53.52
C SER A 56 23.32 19.41 -52.65
N ASN A 57 23.96 20.55 -52.35
CA ASN A 57 23.51 21.87 -51.87
C ASN A 57 22.01 22.19 -52.05
N ASP A 58 21.38 23.10 -51.33
CA ASP A 58 21.64 23.93 -50.15
C ASP A 58 20.29 24.61 -49.86
N ALA A 59 19.91 24.76 -48.58
CA ALA A 59 19.24 25.95 -48.06
C ALA A 59 19.15 25.86 -46.53
N ASN A 60 19.99 26.66 -45.89
CA ASN A 60 20.17 26.84 -44.46
C ASN A 60 18.85 27.10 -43.70
N VAL A 61 18.57 26.32 -42.65
CA VAL A 61 18.03 26.84 -41.38
C VAL A 61 18.71 26.09 -40.23
N SER A 62 19.28 26.87 -39.32
CA SER A 62 20.08 26.52 -38.15
C SER A 62 19.41 25.54 -37.19
N VAL A 63 20.19 24.53 -36.77
CA VAL A 63 19.94 23.68 -35.60
C VAL A 63 20.53 24.35 -34.36
N THR A 64 19.67 24.65 -33.37
CA THR A 64 20.05 24.63 -31.95
C THR A 64 18.79 24.43 -31.11
N GLU A 65 18.68 23.27 -30.47
CA GLU A 65 18.06 23.06 -29.14
C GLU A 65 18.18 21.56 -28.82
N SER A 66 19.23 21.16 -28.09
CA SER A 66 19.25 21.05 -26.62
C SER A 66 18.16 20.12 -26.09
N SER A 67 18.57 18.89 -25.83
CA SER A 67 17.87 17.90 -25.03
C SER A 67 17.68 18.37 -23.59
N GLN A 68 16.53 18.97 -23.30
CA GLN A 68 15.98 19.11 -21.96
C GLN A 68 14.51 18.71 -22.01
N LEU A 69 14.10 17.70 -21.24
CA LEU A 69 12.67 17.46 -20.99
C LEU A 69 12.11 18.68 -20.24
N PRO A 70 11.16 19.41 -20.83
CA PRO A 70 10.53 20.51 -20.14
C PRO A 70 9.51 19.97 -19.14
N ASN A 71 9.64 20.38 -17.87
CA ASN A 71 8.60 20.25 -16.85
C ASN A 71 7.38 21.10 -17.28
N PHE A 72 6.51 20.55 -18.13
CA PHE A 72 5.29 21.23 -18.55
C PHE A 72 4.11 20.87 -17.63
N THR A 73 3.86 21.73 -16.65
CA THR A 73 2.56 21.84 -15.99
C THR A 73 1.75 22.97 -16.63
N SER A 74 1.42 22.87 -17.93
CA SER A 74 0.32 23.65 -18.48
C SER A 74 -0.99 23.00 -18.01
N ARG A 75 -1.83 23.75 -17.29
CA ARG A 75 -3.16 23.26 -16.89
C ARG A 75 -4.06 23.26 -18.13
N VAL A 76 -4.01 22.18 -18.91
CA VAL A 76 -4.96 21.93 -20.01
C VAL A 76 -6.38 22.07 -19.48
N SER A 77 -7.23 22.81 -20.21
CA SER A 77 -8.64 22.96 -19.84
C SER A 77 -9.38 21.61 -19.84
N ARG A 78 -10.39 21.46 -18.96
CA ARG A 78 -11.21 20.23 -18.89
C ARG A 78 -11.92 19.93 -20.22
N ILE A 79 -12.31 20.98 -20.95
CA ILE A 79 -13.00 20.88 -22.24
C ILE A 79 -12.02 20.34 -23.29
N ALA A 80 -10.83 20.95 -23.42
CA ALA A 80 -9.78 20.47 -24.32
C ALA A 80 -9.42 19.00 -24.07
N ARG A 81 -9.35 18.59 -22.80
CA ARG A 81 -9.11 17.19 -22.45
C ARG A 81 -10.24 16.26 -22.89
N THR A 82 -11.49 16.69 -22.78
CA THR A 82 -12.66 15.88 -23.18
C THR A 82 -12.70 15.72 -24.70
N GLU A 83 -12.50 16.82 -25.44
CA GLU A 83 -12.40 16.77 -26.91
C GLU A 83 -11.23 15.89 -27.38
N ALA A 84 -10.08 15.97 -26.73
CA ALA A 84 -8.93 15.12 -27.07
C ALA A 84 -9.19 13.63 -26.81
N LEU A 85 -9.94 13.30 -25.74
CA LEU A 85 -10.35 11.91 -25.47
C LEU A 85 -11.24 11.37 -26.59
N GLU A 86 -12.22 12.16 -27.03
CA GLU A 86 -13.14 11.79 -28.11
C GLU A 86 -12.38 11.61 -29.44
N VAL A 87 -11.47 12.51 -29.76
CA VAL A 87 -10.64 12.37 -30.98
C VAL A 87 -9.74 11.15 -30.94
N LEU A 88 -9.10 10.86 -29.79
CA LEU A 88 -8.28 9.66 -29.65
C LEU A 88 -9.14 8.38 -29.76
N PHE A 89 -10.33 8.39 -29.16
CA PHE A 89 -11.30 7.31 -29.30
C PHE A 89 -11.70 7.09 -30.77
N ASP A 90 -12.11 8.15 -31.48
CA ASP A 90 -12.52 8.08 -32.88
C ASP A 90 -11.38 7.62 -33.79
N TYR A 91 -10.15 8.06 -33.50
CA TYR A 91 -8.98 7.58 -34.23
C TYR A 91 -8.82 6.07 -34.05
N LEU A 92 -8.80 5.57 -32.81
CA LEU A 92 -8.62 4.14 -32.53
C LEU A 92 -9.78 3.30 -33.09
N HIS A 93 -11.03 3.71 -32.90
CA HIS A 93 -12.20 2.96 -33.34
C HIS A 93 -12.45 3.09 -34.84
N CYS A 94 -12.63 4.30 -35.35
CA CYS A 94 -13.07 4.55 -36.73
C CYS A 94 -11.93 4.45 -37.74
N THR A 95 -10.70 4.84 -37.37
CA THR A 95 -9.55 4.84 -38.29
C THR A 95 -8.74 3.55 -38.19
N ARG A 96 -8.52 3.05 -36.96
CA ARG A 96 -7.68 1.87 -36.71
C ARG A 96 -8.47 0.57 -36.56
N GLY A 97 -9.80 0.64 -36.48
CA GLY A 97 -10.68 -0.53 -36.47
C GLY A 97 -10.71 -1.29 -35.14
N PHE A 98 -10.34 -0.64 -34.02
CA PHE A 98 -10.37 -1.26 -32.71
C PHE A 98 -11.81 -1.50 -32.28
N SER A 99 -12.04 -2.51 -31.44
CA SER A 99 -13.36 -2.68 -30.82
C SER A 99 -13.73 -1.41 -30.03
N PHE A 100 -15.03 -1.11 -29.95
CA PHE A 100 -15.51 0.04 -29.19
C PHE A 100 -14.97 0.02 -27.75
N THR A 101 -15.00 -1.15 -27.10
CA THR A 101 -14.54 -1.35 -25.73
C THR A 101 -13.05 -1.08 -25.57
N ASP A 102 -12.22 -1.49 -26.53
CA ASP A 102 -10.78 -1.26 -26.47
C ASP A 102 -10.43 0.21 -26.71
N ALA A 103 -11.01 0.82 -27.74
CA ALA A 103 -10.81 2.23 -28.05
C ALA A 103 -11.26 3.13 -26.87
N GLU A 104 -12.40 2.81 -26.25
CA GLU A 104 -12.91 3.52 -25.09
C GLU A 104 -11.98 3.36 -23.88
N HIS A 105 -11.52 2.14 -23.61
CA HIS A 105 -10.62 1.88 -22.48
C HIS A 105 -9.28 2.59 -22.66
N ILE A 106 -8.67 2.47 -23.84
CA ILE A 106 -7.37 3.06 -24.14
C ILE A 106 -7.44 4.57 -23.99
N SER A 107 -8.37 5.22 -24.70
CA SER A 107 -8.52 6.69 -24.66
C SER A 107 -8.72 7.22 -23.24
N LYS A 108 -9.60 6.60 -22.44
CA LYS A 108 -9.91 7.05 -21.07
C LYS A 108 -8.79 6.80 -20.05
N ASN A 109 -7.93 5.82 -20.28
CA ASN A 109 -6.94 5.36 -19.29
C ASN A 109 -5.47 5.65 -19.69
N SER A 110 -5.20 6.44 -20.74
CA SER A 110 -3.85 6.89 -21.13
C SER A 110 -3.64 8.42 -20.96
N PRO A 111 -3.74 8.97 -19.74
CA PRO A 111 -3.72 10.41 -19.52
C PRO A 111 -2.40 11.11 -19.88
N HIS A 112 -1.25 10.46 -19.71
CA HIS A 112 0.05 11.02 -20.06
C HIS A 112 0.24 11.05 -21.57
N PHE A 113 -0.11 9.97 -22.27
CA PHE A 113 -0.15 9.97 -23.72
C PHE A 113 -1.07 11.08 -24.25
N LEU A 114 -2.26 11.21 -23.68
CA LEU A 114 -3.22 12.26 -24.07
C LEU A 114 -2.64 13.66 -23.85
N GLN A 115 -1.94 13.89 -22.73
CA GLN A 115 -1.28 15.16 -22.46
C GLN A 115 -0.15 15.44 -23.47
N ASN A 116 0.65 14.42 -23.81
CA ASN A 116 1.68 14.54 -24.84
C ASN A 116 1.09 14.85 -26.22
N LEU A 117 -0.05 14.23 -26.55
CA LEU A 117 -0.77 14.48 -27.79
C LEU A 117 -1.29 15.92 -27.85
N LEU A 118 -1.86 16.42 -26.75
CA LEU A 118 -2.29 17.82 -26.62
C LEU A 118 -1.13 18.82 -26.73
N SER A 119 0.08 18.44 -26.35
CA SER A 119 1.25 19.32 -26.52
C SER A 119 1.71 19.47 -27.98
N ARG A 120 1.17 18.67 -28.90
CA ARG A 120 1.49 18.73 -30.34
C ARG A 120 0.67 19.76 -31.12
N ILE A 121 -0.29 20.43 -30.48
CA ILE A 121 -1.13 21.45 -31.13
C ILE A 121 -0.85 22.84 -30.55
N ASP A 122 -0.81 23.85 -31.42
CA ASP A 122 -0.41 25.21 -31.05
C ASP A 122 -1.53 26.02 -30.34
N SER A 123 -2.77 25.54 -30.37
CA SER A 123 -3.94 26.26 -29.83
C SER A 123 -4.92 25.36 -29.10
N GLU A 124 -5.36 25.79 -27.91
CA GLU A 124 -6.50 25.20 -27.20
C GLU A 124 -7.86 25.60 -27.79
N LYS A 125 -7.90 26.40 -28.87
CA LYS A 125 -9.12 26.63 -29.64
C LYS A 125 -9.27 25.55 -30.71
N ASP A 126 -10.48 25.03 -30.91
CA ASP A 126 -10.81 23.97 -31.88
C ASP A 126 -9.93 22.70 -31.70
N VAL A 127 -9.76 22.24 -30.46
CA VAL A 127 -8.89 21.10 -30.11
C VAL A 127 -9.26 19.86 -30.91
N ALA A 128 -10.57 19.55 -30.99
CA ALA A 128 -11.05 18.40 -31.75
C ALA A 128 -10.59 18.44 -33.22
N ARG A 129 -10.77 19.58 -33.90
CA ARG A 129 -10.40 19.76 -35.32
C ARG A 129 -8.89 19.65 -35.51
N ASN A 130 -8.11 20.31 -34.66
CA ASN A 130 -6.65 20.36 -34.79
C ASN A 130 -6.03 18.99 -34.54
N LEU A 131 -6.47 18.27 -33.50
CA LEU A 131 -6.00 16.90 -33.22
C LEU A 131 -6.43 15.92 -34.31
N THR A 132 -7.66 16.00 -34.79
CA THR A 132 -8.13 15.16 -35.90
C THR A 132 -7.26 15.38 -37.14
N LYS A 133 -6.96 16.64 -37.48
CA LYS A 133 -6.05 16.96 -38.59
C LYS A 133 -4.64 16.42 -38.33
N PHE A 134 -4.11 16.57 -37.13
CA PHE A 134 -2.78 16.08 -36.76
C PHE A 134 -2.68 14.55 -36.94
N LEU A 135 -3.62 13.78 -36.39
CA LEU A 135 -3.63 12.31 -36.44
C LEU A 135 -3.83 11.74 -37.84
N ARG A 136 -4.46 12.49 -38.75
CA ARG A 136 -4.57 12.09 -40.17
C ARG A 136 -3.22 11.99 -40.88
N TYR A 137 -2.26 12.83 -40.50
CA TYR A 137 -0.94 12.90 -41.15
C TYR A 137 0.18 12.34 -40.28
N ASN A 138 -0.07 12.10 -38.99
CA ASN A 138 0.91 11.63 -38.02
C ASN A 138 0.35 10.41 -37.28
N PRO A 139 0.50 9.18 -37.81
CA PRO A 139 0.09 7.98 -37.10
C PRO A 139 0.86 7.85 -35.79
N ILE A 140 0.17 7.41 -34.75
CA ILE A 140 0.76 7.23 -33.42
C ILE A 140 1.31 5.83 -33.25
N ASN A 141 2.29 5.67 -32.35
CA ASN A 141 2.66 4.35 -31.84
C ASN A 141 1.56 3.86 -30.90
N GLU A 142 0.71 2.95 -31.37
CA GLU A 142 -0.48 2.45 -30.66
C GLU A 142 -0.13 1.69 -29.38
N PHE A 143 1.08 1.14 -29.28
CA PHE A 143 1.56 0.46 -28.07
C PHE A 143 1.71 1.41 -26.87
N GLU A 144 1.99 2.70 -27.10
CA GLU A 144 2.16 3.68 -26.02
C GLU A 144 0.86 3.91 -25.22
N PRO A 145 -0.24 4.39 -25.83
CA PRO A 145 -1.48 4.59 -25.09
C PRO A 145 -2.08 3.27 -24.63
N PHE A 146 -1.88 2.18 -25.38
CA PHE A 146 -2.34 0.86 -24.97
C PHE A 146 -1.68 0.40 -23.68
N LEU A 147 -0.35 0.31 -23.62
CA LEU A 147 0.37 -0.15 -22.44
C LEU A 147 0.14 0.78 -21.23
N GLU A 148 0.07 2.09 -21.46
CA GLU A 148 -0.33 3.04 -20.40
C GLU A 148 -1.72 2.71 -19.84
N SER A 149 -2.70 2.46 -20.72
CA SER A 149 -4.07 2.12 -20.31
C SER A 149 -4.19 0.81 -19.54
N LEU A 150 -3.20 -0.08 -19.67
CA LEU A 150 -3.09 -1.33 -18.91
C LEU A 150 -2.41 -1.15 -17.54
N GLY A 151 -2.02 0.08 -17.19
CA GLY A 151 -1.43 0.44 -15.90
C GLY A 151 0.09 0.42 -15.84
N LEU A 152 0.79 0.37 -17.00
CA LEU A 152 2.24 0.61 -17.01
C LEU A 152 2.55 2.08 -16.77
N ASN A 153 3.61 2.35 -16.00
CA ASN A 153 4.06 3.71 -15.76
C ASN A 153 4.70 4.30 -17.03
N PRO A 154 4.44 5.56 -17.39
CA PRO A 154 5.04 6.18 -18.57
C PRO A 154 6.57 6.16 -18.59
N SER A 155 7.21 6.26 -17.42
CA SER A 155 8.68 6.17 -17.30
C SER A 155 9.24 4.79 -17.65
N GLU A 156 8.40 3.75 -17.61
CA GLU A 156 8.79 2.37 -17.89
C GLU A 156 8.46 1.94 -19.33
N LEU A 157 7.54 2.64 -20.01
CA LEU A 157 7.09 2.32 -21.37
C LEU A 157 8.23 2.07 -22.37
N PRO A 158 9.30 2.90 -22.46
CA PRO A 158 10.34 2.69 -23.47
C PRO A 158 11.05 1.34 -23.38
N MET A 159 11.02 0.66 -22.22
CA MET A 159 11.61 -0.66 -22.04
C MET A 159 10.73 -1.79 -22.60
N PHE A 160 9.44 -1.53 -22.80
CA PHE A 160 8.42 -2.52 -23.15
C PHE A 160 7.80 -2.30 -24.54
N LEU A 161 8.13 -1.20 -25.20
CA LEU A 161 7.69 -0.94 -26.57
C LEU A 161 8.45 -1.85 -27.56
N PRO A 162 7.75 -2.46 -28.53
CA PRO A 162 8.40 -3.19 -29.60
C PRO A 162 9.26 -2.26 -30.46
N ARG A 163 10.43 -2.73 -30.90
CA ARG A 163 11.40 -1.91 -31.66
C ARG A 163 11.00 -1.63 -33.11
N HIS A 164 10.14 -2.47 -33.69
CA HIS A 164 9.83 -2.47 -35.11
C HIS A 164 8.32 -2.46 -35.40
N LEU A 165 7.49 -2.34 -34.38
CA LEU A 165 6.03 -2.31 -34.52
C LEU A 165 5.51 -0.99 -33.95
N MET A 166 4.59 -0.37 -34.68
CA MET A 166 3.88 0.82 -34.23
C MET A 166 2.37 0.58 -34.12
N PHE A 167 1.84 -0.44 -34.79
CA PHE A 167 0.42 -0.77 -34.79
C PHE A 167 0.17 -2.09 -34.07
N LEU A 168 -0.84 -2.12 -33.20
CA LEU A 168 -1.22 -3.30 -32.45
C LEU A 168 -1.80 -4.39 -33.37
N SER A 169 -2.42 -3.99 -34.48
CA SER A 169 -2.93 -4.91 -35.50
C SER A 169 -1.87 -5.83 -36.11
N ASP A 170 -0.60 -5.41 -36.05
CA ASP A 170 0.53 -6.17 -36.58
C ASP A 170 0.99 -7.27 -35.60
N ASP A 171 0.57 -7.20 -34.34
CA ASP A 171 0.83 -8.20 -33.30
C ASP A 171 -0.49 -8.84 -32.80
N ARG A 172 -1.10 -9.62 -33.68
CA ARG A 172 -2.37 -10.30 -33.39
C ARG A 172 -2.25 -11.29 -32.23
N VAL A 173 -1.10 -11.95 -32.10
CA VAL A 173 -0.86 -12.94 -31.04
C VAL A 173 -0.87 -12.27 -29.66
N MET A 174 -0.24 -11.09 -29.54
CA MET A 174 -0.29 -10.31 -28.30
C MET A 174 -1.71 -9.87 -27.97
N LEU A 175 -2.46 -9.37 -28.95
CA LEU A 175 -3.86 -8.96 -28.76
C LEU A 175 -4.77 -10.12 -28.38
N ASP A 176 -4.65 -11.27 -29.04
CA ASP A 176 -5.45 -12.46 -28.73
C ASP A 176 -5.21 -12.93 -27.29
N ASN A 177 -3.96 -12.92 -26.83
CA ASN A 177 -3.62 -13.25 -25.45
C ASN A 177 -4.10 -12.17 -24.46
N PHE A 178 -4.03 -10.89 -24.84
CA PHE A 178 -4.62 -9.80 -24.05
C PHE A 178 -6.13 -10.00 -23.87
N HIS A 179 -6.86 -10.32 -24.93
CA HIS A 179 -8.29 -10.60 -24.87
C HIS A 179 -8.59 -11.84 -24.05
N ALA A 180 -7.83 -12.93 -24.21
CA ALA A 180 -7.99 -14.12 -23.39
C ALA A 180 -7.87 -13.83 -21.88
N LEU A 181 -6.96 -12.94 -21.46
CA LEU A 181 -6.85 -12.51 -20.05
C LEU A 181 -8.09 -11.69 -19.62
N CYS A 182 -8.56 -10.78 -20.46
CA CYS A 182 -9.73 -9.96 -20.18
C CYS A 182 -11.01 -10.80 -20.09
N ASP A 183 -11.23 -11.70 -21.03
CA ASP A 183 -12.38 -12.60 -21.12
C ASP A 183 -12.42 -13.60 -19.96
N TYR A 184 -11.24 -13.99 -19.46
CA TYR A 184 -11.12 -14.78 -18.24
C TYR A 184 -11.53 -14.00 -16.98
N GLY A 185 -11.49 -12.66 -17.02
CA GLY A 185 -11.90 -11.77 -15.93
C GLY A 185 -10.74 -11.01 -15.26
N ILE A 186 -9.55 -11.00 -15.85
CA ILE A 186 -8.44 -10.19 -15.33
C ILE A 186 -8.69 -8.72 -15.66
N PRO A 187 -8.65 -7.79 -14.68
CA PRO A 187 -8.87 -6.38 -14.95
C PRO A 187 -7.82 -5.82 -15.89
N ARG A 188 -8.24 -5.07 -16.92
CA ARG A 188 -7.36 -4.43 -17.92
C ARG A 188 -6.20 -3.64 -17.28
N SER A 189 -6.48 -2.89 -16.22
CA SER A 189 -5.49 -2.11 -15.46
C SER A 189 -4.46 -2.94 -14.66
N ARG A 190 -4.61 -4.27 -14.65
CA ARG A 190 -3.64 -5.21 -14.07
C ARG A 190 -2.80 -5.90 -15.13
N VAL A 191 -3.27 -5.95 -16.38
CA VAL A 191 -2.57 -6.64 -17.47
C VAL A 191 -1.19 -6.01 -17.72
N GLY A 192 -1.02 -4.71 -17.50
CA GLY A 192 0.28 -4.06 -17.66
C GLY A 192 1.36 -4.64 -16.74
N LYS A 193 0.98 -5.10 -15.53
CA LYS A 193 1.89 -5.83 -14.65
C LYS A 193 2.25 -7.20 -15.22
N LEU A 194 1.28 -7.91 -15.81
CA LEU A 194 1.53 -9.21 -16.44
C LEU A 194 2.47 -9.04 -17.64
N TYR A 195 2.25 -8.03 -18.49
CA TYR A 195 3.12 -7.71 -19.61
C TYR A 195 4.56 -7.42 -19.17
N LYS A 196 4.71 -6.73 -18.04
CA LYS A 196 6.02 -6.42 -17.45
C LYS A 196 6.73 -7.64 -16.85
N GLU A 197 6.02 -8.48 -16.10
CA GLU A 197 6.62 -9.56 -15.30
C GLU A 197 6.63 -10.92 -16.00
N ALA A 198 5.83 -11.09 -17.05
CA ALA A 198 5.64 -12.35 -17.79
C ALA A 198 5.28 -12.06 -19.26
N ASN A 199 6.11 -11.28 -19.96
CA ASN A 199 5.87 -10.89 -21.35
C ASN A 199 5.70 -12.12 -22.28
N GLU A 200 6.37 -13.23 -21.96
CA GLU A 200 6.32 -14.45 -22.77
C GLU A 200 4.89 -14.99 -22.97
N ILE A 201 3.95 -14.68 -22.05
CA ILE A 201 2.58 -15.15 -22.16
C ILE A 201 1.79 -14.51 -23.31
N PHE A 202 2.25 -13.35 -23.77
CA PHE A 202 1.64 -12.65 -24.89
C PHE A 202 2.09 -13.21 -26.24
N GLY A 203 3.12 -14.05 -26.26
CA GLY A 203 3.58 -14.77 -27.46
C GLY A 203 3.07 -16.21 -27.56
N TYR A 204 2.09 -16.62 -26.74
CA TYR A 204 1.56 -17.97 -26.83
C TYR A 204 0.60 -18.15 -27.98
N ASP A 205 0.66 -19.32 -28.62
CA ASP A 205 -0.31 -19.70 -29.64
C ASP A 205 -1.73 -19.69 -29.08
N TYR A 206 -2.69 -19.51 -29.99
CA TYR A 206 -4.11 -19.40 -29.68
C TYR A 206 -4.59 -20.51 -28.73
N GLY A 207 -5.30 -20.12 -27.68
CA GLY A 207 -5.90 -21.04 -26.70
C GLY A 207 -4.95 -21.56 -25.61
N ILE A 208 -3.62 -21.49 -25.78
CA ILE A 208 -2.66 -21.98 -24.77
C ILE A 208 -2.84 -21.25 -23.44
N LEU A 209 -2.99 -19.92 -23.47
CA LEU A 209 -3.14 -19.12 -22.26
C LEU A 209 -4.43 -19.46 -21.49
N ALA A 210 -5.53 -19.68 -22.20
CA ALA A 210 -6.80 -20.11 -21.62
C ALA A 210 -6.67 -21.50 -20.97
N LEU A 211 -6.02 -22.46 -21.64
CA LEU A 211 -5.76 -23.80 -21.09
C LEU A 211 -4.92 -23.73 -19.82
N ARG A 212 -3.94 -22.83 -19.74
CA ARG A 212 -3.11 -22.64 -18.53
C ARG A 212 -3.91 -22.08 -17.36
N LEU A 213 -4.75 -21.09 -17.61
CA LEU A 213 -5.65 -20.56 -16.59
C LEU A 213 -6.61 -21.63 -16.08
N GLN A 214 -7.20 -22.41 -17.00
CA GLN A 214 -8.05 -23.54 -16.66
C GLN A 214 -7.30 -24.63 -15.88
N ALA A 215 -6.03 -24.90 -16.20
CA ALA A 215 -5.24 -25.88 -15.47
C ALA A 215 -5.10 -25.51 -13.98
N TYR A 216 -4.98 -24.22 -13.64
CA TYR A 216 -5.01 -23.80 -12.23
C TYR A 216 -6.39 -23.98 -11.58
N GLU A 217 -7.49 -23.85 -12.33
CA GLU A 217 -8.83 -24.19 -11.82
C GLU A 217 -8.96 -25.69 -11.55
N THR A 218 -8.38 -26.55 -12.39
CA THR A 218 -8.40 -28.02 -12.18
C THR A 218 -7.67 -28.47 -10.92
N LEU A 219 -6.80 -27.61 -10.35
CA LEU A 219 -6.21 -27.82 -9.02
C LEU A 219 -7.20 -27.56 -7.86
N GLY A 220 -8.46 -27.24 -8.15
CA GLY A 220 -9.49 -26.94 -7.16
C GLY A 220 -9.51 -25.49 -6.68
N LEU A 221 -8.88 -24.58 -7.44
CA LEU A 221 -8.99 -23.13 -7.21
C LEU A 221 -10.20 -22.57 -7.96
N SER A 222 -10.99 -21.73 -7.31
CA SER A 222 -12.06 -21.02 -8.02
C SER A 222 -11.49 -19.92 -8.92
N ARG A 223 -12.17 -19.62 -10.03
CA ARG A 223 -11.76 -18.58 -10.98
C ARG A 223 -11.38 -17.24 -10.32
N PRO A 224 -12.13 -16.67 -9.34
CA PRO A 224 -11.72 -15.45 -8.65
C PRO A 224 -10.36 -15.56 -7.94
N ILE A 225 -10.04 -16.74 -7.40
CA ILE A 225 -8.78 -17.01 -6.72
C ILE A 225 -7.65 -17.14 -7.73
N VAL A 226 -7.87 -17.80 -8.87
CA VAL A 226 -6.90 -17.85 -9.97
C VAL A 226 -6.59 -16.45 -10.48
N ILE A 227 -7.61 -15.62 -10.73
CA ILE A 227 -7.43 -14.21 -11.11
C ILE A 227 -6.57 -13.47 -10.08
N LYS A 228 -6.86 -13.64 -8.77
CA LYS A 228 -6.08 -13.00 -7.71
C LYS A 228 -4.64 -13.52 -7.65
N LEU A 229 -4.45 -14.82 -7.83
CA LEU A 229 -3.16 -15.50 -7.83
C LEU A 229 -2.27 -15.00 -8.96
N ILE A 230 -2.75 -14.99 -10.20
CA ILE A 230 -1.99 -14.52 -11.37
C ILE A 230 -1.66 -13.03 -11.26
N ASN A 231 -2.60 -12.21 -10.79
CA ASN A 231 -2.31 -10.79 -10.54
C ASN A 231 -1.19 -10.56 -9.51
N CYS A 232 -1.02 -11.50 -8.56
CA CYS A 232 0.06 -11.45 -7.58
C CYS A 232 1.36 -12.04 -8.13
N CYS A 233 1.27 -13.15 -8.87
CA CYS A 233 2.38 -13.94 -9.38
C CYS A 233 2.21 -14.26 -10.89
N PRO A 234 2.43 -13.28 -11.79
CA PRO A 234 2.28 -13.48 -13.23
C PRO A 234 3.15 -14.63 -13.78
N SER A 235 4.32 -14.85 -13.18
CA SER A 235 5.26 -15.91 -13.57
C SER A 235 4.67 -17.33 -13.48
N LEU A 236 3.57 -17.53 -12.76
CA LEU A 236 2.85 -18.82 -12.74
C LEU A 236 2.24 -19.19 -14.10
N LEU A 237 2.03 -18.22 -14.98
CA LEU A 237 1.54 -18.49 -16.34
C LEU A 237 2.66 -18.83 -17.32
N ILE A 238 3.94 -18.70 -16.94
CA ILE A 238 5.06 -19.00 -17.81
C ILE A 238 5.33 -20.52 -17.79
N GLY A 239 5.41 -21.12 -18.99
CA GLY A 239 5.54 -22.57 -19.15
C GLY A 239 4.33 -23.38 -18.67
N GLY A 240 4.58 -24.58 -18.14
CA GLY A 240 3.51 -25.43 -17.59
C GLY A 240 2.99 -24.96 -16.22
N VAL A 241 2.05 -25.72 -15.65
CA VAL A 241 1.61 -25.52 -14.27
C VAL A 241 2.81 -25.64 -13.33
N ASN A 242 2.97 -24.67 -12.42
CA ASN A 242 4.12 -24.66 -11.51
C ASN A 242 4.05 -25.81 -10.50
N ASN A 243 4.98 -26.75 -10.59
CA ASN A 243 5.03 -27.96 -9.77
C ASN A 243 5.20 -27.67 -8.27
N GLU A 244 6.01 -26.66 -7.92
CA GLU A 244 6.21 -26.25 -6.53
C GLU A 244 4.91 -25.72 -5.92
N PHE A 245 4.16 -24.92 -6.68
CA PHE A 245 2.85 -24.44 -6.24
C PHE A 245 1.84 -25.58 -6.06
N VAL A 246 1.82 -26.56 -6.98
CA VAL A 246 0.97 -27.76 -6.86
C VAL A 246 1.27 -28.50 -5.55
N LYS A 247 2.55 -28.74 -5.26
CA LYS A 247 2.96 -29.38 -4.00
C LYS A 247 2.54 -28.58 -2.77
N VAL A 248 2.53 -27.24 -2.85
CA VAL A 248 2.06 -26.38 -1.74
C VAL A 248 0.58 -26.65 -1.48
N LEU A 249 -0.25 -26.68 -2.55
CA LEU A 249 -1.67 -26.99 -2.44
C LEU A 249 -1.90 -28.40 -1.89
N GLU A 250 -1.13 -29.40 -2.34
CA GLU A 250 -1.21 -30.76 -1.80
C GLU A 250 -0.91 -30.83 -0.31
N ARG A 251 0.10 -30.08 0.17
CA ARG A 251 0.41 -30.00 1.61
C ARG A 251 -0.71 -29.35 2.40
N TRP A 252 -1.31 -28.27 1.90
CA TRP A 252 -2.47 -27.66 2.54
C TRP A 252 -3.67 -28.58 2.61
N LYS A 253 -3.93 -29.34 1.53
CA LYS A 253 -5.00 -30.34 1.52
C LYS A 253 -4.77 -31.42 2.58
N LYS A 254 -3.52 -31.87 2.78
CA LYS A 254 -3.17 -32.81 3.87
C LYS A 254 -3.47 -32.22 5.25
N PHE A 255 -3.21 -30.93 5.45
CA PHE A 255 -3.57 -30.24 6.70
C PHE A 255 -5.08 -30.06 6.88
N GLY A 256 -5.91 -30.38 5.89
CA GLY A 256 -7.36 -30.15 5.90
C GLY A 256 -7.74 -28.69 5.65
N MET A 257 -6.94 -27.97 4.87
CA MET A 257 -7.19 -26.58 4.47
C MET A 257 -7.74 -26.53 3.03
N GLU A 258 -8.71 -25.65 2.79
CA GLU A 258 -9.26 -25.43 1.44
C GLU A 258 -8.28 -24.67 0.55
N ASN A 259 -8.21 -25.02 -0.73
CA ASN A 259 -7.30 -24.36 -1.68
C ASN A 259 -7.62 -22.85 -1.85
N ASN A 260 -8.91 -22.49 -1.79
CA ASN A 260 -9.36 -21.10 -1.92
C ASN A 260 -8.96 -20.21 -0.73
N TRP A 261 -8.53 -20.79 0.40
CA TRP A 261 -8.05 -20.07 1.57
C TRP A 261 -6.91 -19.08 1.24
N ILE A 262 -6.06 -19.41 0.26
CA ILE A 262 -4.97 -18.56 -0.21
C ILE A 262 -5.44 -17.17 -0.64
N GLY A 263 -6.67 -17.07 -1.17
CA GLY A 263 -7.24 -15.83 -1.67
C GLY A 263 -7.32 -14.74 -0.62
N GLY A 264 -7.49 -15.06 0.66
CA GLY A 264 -7.54 -14.06 1.73
C GLY A 264 -6.22 -13.30 1.92
N TYR A 265 -5.09 -13.90 1.54
CA TYR A 265 -3.76 -13.46 1.99
C TYR A 265 -2.80 -13.06 0.86
N LEU A 266 -3.19 -13.33 -0.39
CA LEU A 266 -2.47 -12.85 -1.56
C LEU A 266 -2.55 -11.33 -1.70
N SER A 267 -1.40 -10.72 -1.96
CA SER A 267 -1.24 -9.28 -2.13
C SER A 267 -0.29 -8.98 -3.28
N GLY A 268 -0.73 -8.17 -4.24
CA GLY A 268 0.08 -7.79 -5.41
C GLY A 268 1.32 -6.94 -5.10
N LYS A 269 1.53 -6.55 -3.83
CA LYS A 269 2.72 -5.82 -3.35
C LYS A 269 3.84 -6.75 -2.87
N ARG A 270 3.60 -8.05 -2.82
CA ARG A 270 4.51 -9.05 -2.26
C ARG A 270 4.98 -10.00 -3.35
N THR A 271 6.16 -10.59 -3.13
CA THR A 271 6.68 -11.68 -3.95
C THR A 271 6.57 -12.98 -3.18
N TYR A 272 6.30 -14.05 -3.91
CA TYR A 272 6.02 -15.37 -3.36
C TYR A 272 7.02 -16.39 -3.92
N ASN A 273 7.58 -17.20 -3.05
CA ASN A 273 8.48 -18.29 -3.39
C ASN A 273 7.89 -19.59 -2.85
N TRP A 274 7.24 -20.35 -3.74
CA TRP A 274 6.53 -21.57 -3.40
C TRP A 274 7.46 -22.65 -2.86
N ASN A 275 8.66 -22.77 -3.43
CA ASN A 275 9.67 -23.72 -2.95
C ASN A 275 10.05 -23.46 -1.49
N ARG A 276 10.29 -22.20 -1.11
CA ARG A 276 10.61 -21.84 0.28
C ARG A 276 9.43 -22.10 1.22
N MET A 277 8.20 -21.91 0.76
CA MET A 277 7.02 -22.26 1.55
C MET A 277 6.97 -23.76 1.83
N LEU A 278 7.23 -24.60 0.82
CA LEU A 278 7.37 -26.05 0.99
C LEU A 278 8.46 -26.40 1.99
N ASP A 279 9.67 -25.86 1.80
CA ASP A 279 10.80 -26.08 2.70
C ASP A 279 10.45 -25.73 4.15
N THR A 280 9.64 -24.68 4.34
CA THR A 280 9.19 -24.23 5.65
C THR A 280 8.20 -25.22 6.29
N MET A 281 7.24 -25.73 5.53
CA MET A 281 6.31 -26.76 6.01
C MET A 281 7.05 -28.06 6.32
N ASP A 282 7.97 -28.47 5.45
CA ASP A 282 8.78 -29.67 5.64
C ASP A 282 9.74 -29.54 6.81
N PHE A 283 10.26 -28.34 7.06
CA PHE A 283 11.03 -28.04 8.27
C PHE A 283 10.16 -28.25 9.52
N LEU A 284 8.96 -27.67 9.58
CA LEU A 284 8.05 -27.80 10.72
C LEU A 284 7.67 -29.27 10.98
N ASP A 285 7.33 -30.01 9.93
CA ASP A 285 7.04 -31.45 9.99
C ASP A 285 8.25 -32.24 10.54
N LYS A 286 9.47 -31.97 10.04
CA LYS A 286 10.70 -32.62 10.51
C LYS A 286 11.02 -32.31 11.97
N VAL A 287 10.71 -31.11 12.45
CA VAL A 287 10.89 -30.74 13.87
C VAL A 287 9.72 -31.21 14.74
N GLY A 288 8.72 -31.89 14.19
CA GLY A 288 7.70 -32.61 14.96
C GLY A 288 6.37 -31.87 15.14
N TYR A 289 6.09 -30.83 14.35
CA TYR A 289 4.73 -30.31 14.27
C TYR A 289 3.81 -31.34 13.61
N SER A 290 2.66 -31.61 14.20
CA SER A 290 1.61 -32.39 13.54
C SER A 290 0.91 -31.55 12.46
N GLU A 291 0.22 -32.23 11.55
CA GLU A 291 -0.61 -31.58 10.53
C GLU A 291 -1.68 -30.66 11.14
N GLU A 292 -2.27 -31.06 12.27
CA GLU A 292 -3.25 -30.25 13.00
C GLU A 292 -2.62 -29.00 13.63
N GLN A 293 -1.42 -29.12 14.20
CA GLN A 293 -0.69 -27.99 14.76
C GLN A 293 -0.27 -27.00 13.66
N MET A 294 0.14 -27.50 12.49
CA MET A 294 0.43 -26.66 11.32
C MET A 294 -0.81 -25.94 10.82
N ARG A 295 -1.95 -26.65 10.71
CA ARG A 295 -3.23 -26.03 10.35
C ARG A 295 -3.58 -24.89 11.31
N TYR A 296 -3.52 -25.13 12.63
CA TYR A 296 -3.79 -24.11 13.63
C TYR A 296 -2.85 -22.90 13.48
N LEU A 297 -1.53 -23.16 13.39
CA LEU A 297 -0.51 -22.12 13.25
C LEU A 297 -0.76 -21.22 12.03
N PHE A 298 -1.03 -21.82 10.87
CA PHE A 298 -1.24 -21.06 9.62
C PHE A 298 -2.60 -20.37 9.58
N ASN A 299 -3.67 -20.97 10.10
CA ASN A 299 -4.96 -20.31 10.18
C ASN A 299 -4.95 -19.12 11.13
N SER A 300 -4.28 -19.23 12.28
CA SER A 300 -4.17 -18.12 13.23
C SER A 300 -3.17 -17.06 12.78
N ASN A 301 -2.12 -17.43 12.03
CA ASN A 301 -1.08 -16.50 11.61
C ASN A 301 -0.64 -16.70 10.13
N PRO A 302 -1.52 -16.43 9.16
CA PRO A 302 -1.24 -16.68 7.73
C PRO A 302 -0.03 -15.90 7.21
N SER A 303 0.23 -14.73 7.78
CA SER A 303 1.39 -13.90 7.43
C SER A 303 2.72 -14.62 7.61
N LEU A 304 2.82 -15.62 8.50
CA LEU A 304 4.06 -16.37 8.69
C LEU A 304 4.48 -17.15 7.45
N LEU A 305 3.49 -17.68 6.72
CA LEU A 305 3.73 -18.42 5.49
C LEU A 305 3.88 -17.45 4.31
N PHE A 306 2.99 -16.46 4.20
CA PHE A 306 2.94 -15.57 3.03
C PHE A 306 3.96 -14.41 3.08
N GLU A 307 4.31 -13.88 4.25
CA GLU A 307 5.30 -12.80 4.37
C GLU A 307 6.73 -13.35 4.31
N GLY A 308 7.45 -13.00 3.24
CA GLY A 308 8.80 -13.53 3.01
C GLY A 308 8.83 -15.02 2.65
N SER A 309 7.68 -15.61 2.34
CA SER A 309 7.51 -17.01 1.92
C SER A 309 8.07 -18.01 2.94
N GLY A 310 7.61 -17.93 4.20
CA GLY A 310 8.02 -18.85 5.28
C GLY A 310 9.39 -18.57 5.92
N LYS A 311 10.21 -17.68 5.33
CA LYS A 311 11.56 -17.36 5.84
C LYS A 311 11.58 -17.01 7.34
N THR A 312 10.57 -16.30 7.82
CA THR A 312 10.52 -15.86 9.21
C THR A 312 10.30 -17.02 10.18
N ILE A 313 9.51 -18.04 9.78
CA ILE A 313 9.33 -19.26 10.56
C ILE A 313 10.67 -19.95 10.74
N TYR A 314 11.40 -20.18 9.64
CA TYR A 314 12.69 -20.84 9.68
C TYR A 314 13.68 -20.12 10.62
N LEU A 315 13.72 -18.79 10.56
CA LEU A 315 14.57 -17.99 11.44
C LEU A 315 14.14 -18.06 12.90
N LEU A 316 12.85 -17.93 13.20
CA LEU A 316 12.34 -17.92 14.58
C LEU A 316 12.48 -19.30 15.22
N PHE A 317 11.88 -20.32 14.61
CA PHE A 317 11.83 -21.67 15.16
C PHE A 317 13.21 -22.30 15.22
N GLY A 318 14.03 -22.13 14.16
CA GLY A 318 15.41 -22.59 14.16
C GLY A 318 16.24 -21.98 15.28
N ARG A 319 15.96 -20.72 15.68
CA ARG A 319 16.64 -20.08 16.82
C ARG A 319 16.15 -20.58 18.16
N LEU A 320 14.84 -20.70 18.34
CA LEU A 320 14.28 -21.21 19.60
C LEU A 320 14.80 -22.63 19.90
N LEU A 321 14.85 -23.48 18.87
CA LEU A 321 15.48 -24.79 18.95
C LEU A 321 16.97 -24.72 19.30
N LYS A 322 17.73 -23.82 18.67
CA LYS A 322 19.15 -23.58 19.03
C LYS A 322 19.34 -23.05 20.44
N LEU A 323 18.33 -22.41 21.04
CA LEU A 323 18.37 -21.98 22.44
C LEU A 323 18.11 -23.13 23.42
N GLY A 324 17.74 -24.32 22.92
CA GLY A 324 17.46 -25.51 23.72
C GLY A 324 15.98 -25.69 24.09
N LEU A 325 15.08 -24.84 23.58
CA LEU A 325 13.64 -25.04 23.76
C LEU A 325 13.18 -26.26 22.98
N LYS A 326 12.36 -27.09 23.63
CA LYS A 326 11.73 -28.23 22.97
C LYS A 326 10.54 -27.78 22.12
N MET A 327 10.14 -28.63 21.19
CA MET A 327 9.13 -28.27 20.19
C MET A 327 7.71 -28.15 20.76
N ASP A 328 7.39 -28.97 21.76
CA ASP A 328 6.17 -28.88 22.57
C ASP A 328 6.13 -27.57 23.38
N GLU A 329 7.27 -27.15 23.96
CA GLU A 329 7.39 -25.86 24.65
C GLU A 329 7.17 -24.70 23.67
N ILE A 330 7.79 -24.74 22.49
CA ILE A 330 7.63 -23.72 21.45
C ILE A 330 6.19 -23.67 20.94
N TYR A 331 5.54 -24.82 20.74
CA TYR A 331 4.14 -24.87 20.35
C TYR A 331 3.26 -24.22 21.42
N SER A 332 3.39 -24.64 22.68
CA SER A 332 2.66 -24.08 23.82
C SER A 332 2.86 -22.57 23.94
N LEU A 333 4.09 -22.08 23.76
CA LEU A 333 4.42 -20.67 23.81
C LEU A 333 3.56 -19.82 22.85
N PHE A 334 3.37 -20.30 21.62
CA PHE A 334 2.62 -19.58 20.59
C PHE A 334 1.12 -19.86 20.61
N THR A 335 0.67 -21.01 21.11
CA THR A 335 -0.77 -21.23 21.34
C THR A 335 -1.31 -20.31 22.43
N HIS A 336 -0.55 -20.09 23.51
CA HIS A 336 -0.93 -19.16 24.58
C HIS A 336 -0.72 -17.68 24.20
N ASN A 337 0.14 -17.41 23.22
CA ASN A 337 0.50 -16.04 22.81
C ASN A 337 0.45 -15.83 21.29
N PRO A 338 -0.70 -16.08 20.62
CA PRO A 338 -0.77 -16.09 19.16
C PRO A 338 -0.40 -14.74 18.54
N HIS A 339 -0.72 -13.63 19.20
CA HIS A 339 -0.43 -12.28 18.71
C HIS A 339 1.07 -11.98 18.55
N ILE A 340 1.96 -12.73 19.20
CA ILE A 340 3.43 -12.54 19.09
C ILE A 340 3.92 -12.75 17.67
N LEU A 341 3.25 -13.61 16.92
CA LEU A 341 3.58 -13.94 15.55
C LEU A 341 3.16 -12.85 14.55
N SER A 342 2.52 -11.77 15.02
CA SER A 342 2.24 -10.58 14.20
C SER A 342 3.53 -9.84 13.81
N GLY A 343 3.55 -9.25 12.60
CA GLY A 343 4.78 -8.75 11.97
C GLY A 343 5.62 -7.79 12.82
N LYS A 344 5.01 -6.88 13.60
CA LYS A 344 5.77 -5.96 14.48
C LYS A 344 6.30 -6.68 15.73
N ARG A 345 5.46 -7.49 16.38
CA ARG A 345 5.81 -8.18 17.63
C ARG A 345 6.88 -9.25 17.40
N LEU A 346 6.78 -9.96 16.29
CA LEU A 346 7.76 -10.95 15.88
C LEU A 346 9.13 -10.32 15.60
N LYS A 347 9.16 -9.16 14.93
CA LYS A 347 10.41 -8.40 14.73
C LYS A 347 11.03 -7.95 16.05
N ASN A 348 10.21 -7.47 16.98
CA ASN A 348 10.68 -7.10 18.32
C ASN A 348 11.24 -8.30 19.08
N LEU A 349 10.55 -9.45 19.06
CA LEU A 349 11.00 -10.69 19.68
C LEU A 349 12.35 -11.13 19.12
N LEU A 350 12.48 -11.21 17.78
CA LEU A 350 13.75 -11.56 17.13
C LEU A 350 14.86 -10.58 17.53
N GLN A 351 14.58 -9.27 17.56
CA GLN A 351 15.53 -8.25 17.98
C GLN A 351 15.96 -8.42 19.43
N ALA A 352 15.05 -8.80 20.33
CA ALA A 352 15.37 -9.06 21.72
C ALA A 352 16.21 -10.33 21.89
N MET A 353 15.93 -11.39 21.13
CA MET A 353 16.79 -12.59 21.09
C MET A 353 18.21 -12.23 20.64
N TYR A 354 18.35 -11.42 19.58
CA TYR A 354 19.66 -10.94 19.12
C TYR A 354 20.37 -10.10 20.18
N PHE A 355 19.64 -9.22 20.87
CA PHE A 355 20.19 -8.39 21.94
C PHE A 355 20.80 -9.26 23.04
N LEU A 356 20.05 -10.27 23.53
CA LEU A 356 20.51 -11.15 24.60
C LEU A 356 21.73 -11.99 24.19
N LEU A 357 21.73 -12.47 22.93
CA LEU A 357 22.90 -13.17 22.37
C LEU A 357 24.13 -12.26 22.26
N GLU A 358 23.98 -11.02 21.79
CA GLU A 358 25.10 -10.08 21.63
C GLU A 358 25.70 -9.63 22.97
N VAL A 359 24.89 -9.59 24.02
CA VAL A 359 25.33 -9.32 25.40
C VAL A 359 26.07 -10.51 26.02
N GLY A 360 26.08 -11.68 25.36
CA GLY A 360 26.78 -12.88 25.80
C GLY A 360 25.98 -13.73 26.79
N MET A 361 24.64 -13.64 26.76
CA MET A 361 23.79 -14.45 27.62
C MET A 361 23.77 -15.91 27.17
N GLU A 362 23.91 -16.85 28.12
CA GLU A 362 23.88 -18.27 27.79
C GLU A 362 22.49 -18.70 27.29
N PRO A 363 22.41 -19.62 26.31
CA PRO A 363 21.16 -20.04 25.68
C PRO A 363 20.03 -20.43 26.64
N LYS A 364 20.35 -21.15 27.73
CA LYS A 364 19.38 -21.58 28.76
C LYS A 364 18.68 -20.40 29.45
N TYR A 365 19.40 -19.31 29.72
CA TYR A 365 18.81 -18.12 30.35
C TYR A 365 17.96 -17.35 29.34
N ILE A 366 18.40 -17.25 28.09
CA ILE A 366 17.59 -16.64 27.02
C ILE A 366 16.27 -17.42 26.85
N ALA A 367 16.32 -18.75 26.81
CA ALA A 367 15.14 -19.60 26.74
C ALA A 367 14.17 -19.32 27.91
N SER A 368 14.68 -19.26 29.14
CA SER A 368 13.88 -18.92 30.33
C SER A 368 13.20 -17.54 30.23
N ILE A 369 13.94 -16.51 29.80
CA ILE A 369 13.39 -15.15 29.61
C ILE A 369 12.32 -15.15 28.52
N ILE A 370 12.52 -15.87 27.42
CA ILE A 370 11.53 -15.99 26.35
C ILE A 370 10.27 -16.66 26.89
N SER A 371 10.39 -17.82 27.54
CA SER A 371 9.24 -18.56 28.07
C SER A 371 8.43 -17.74 29.08
N THR A 372 9.09 -16.91 29.89
CA THR A 372 8.43 -16.15 30.96
C THR A 372 7.92 -14.77 30.51
N HIS A 373 8.61 -14.12 29.57
CA HIS A 373 8.38 -12.70 29.22
C HIS A 373 8.13 -12.44 27.74
N ILE A 374 7.68 -13.45 26.97
CA ILE A 374 7.46 -13.30 25.52
C ILE A 374 6.57 -12.11 25.15
N GLN A 375 5.54 -11.82 25.95
CA GLN A 375 4.64 -10.69 25.71
C GLN A 375 5.34 -9.34 25.77
N LEU A 376 6.24 -9.16 26.74
CA LEU A 376 7.04 -7.95 26.88
C LEU A 376 8.07 -7.86 25.75
N LEU A 377 8.75 -8.97 25.43
CA LEU A 377 9.71 -9.03 24.32
C LEU A 377 9.07 -8.67 22.97
N GLY A 378 7.82 -9.12 22.73
CA GLY A 378 7.08 -8.75 21.53
C GLY A 378 6.58 -7.30 21.53
N SER A 379 6.33 -6.71 22.70
CA SER A 379 5.77 -5.35 22.81
C SER A 379 6.83 -4.26 22.76
N CYS A 380 8.04 -4.53 23.27
CA CYS A 380 9.08 -3.54 23.43
C CYS A 380 10.00 -3.45 22.20
N THR A 381 10.33 -2.23 21.78
CA THR A 381 11.39 -1.99 20.79
C THR A 381 12.66 -1.62 21.54
N LEU A 382 13.66 -2.51 21.52
CA LEU A 382 14.90 -2.33 22.27
C LEU A 382 15.92 -1.46 21.50
N LYS A 383 16.70 -0.68 22.25
CA LYS A 383 17.94 -0.05 21.81
C LYS A 383 19.01 -1.14 21.57
N GLY A 384 20.06 -0.81 20.83
CA GLY A 384 21.17 -1.74 20.63
C GLY A 384 21.97 -1.94 21.93
N PRO A 385 22.58 -3.13 22.16
CA PRO A 385 23.36 -3.42 23.37
C PRO A 385 24.43 -2.37 23.67
N LYS A 386 25.16 -1.93 22.64
CA LYS A 386 26.20 -0.89 22.77
C LYS A 386 25.65 0.44 23.29
N THR A 387 24.46 0.84 22.84
CA THR A 387 23.80 2.07 23.29
C THR A 387 23.42 1.96 24.76
N VAL A 388 22.86 0.82 25.16
CA VAL A 388 22.43 0.58 26.55
C VAL A 388 23.64 0.53 27.49
N CYS A 389 24.72 -0.15 27.10
CA CYS A 389 25.99 -0.15 27.84
C CYS A 389 26.52 1.28 28.06
N LYS A 390 26.48 2.13 27.03
CA LYS A 390 26.93 3.53 27.12
C LYS A 390 26.06 4.36 28.06
N GLU A 391 24.74 4.22 27.99
CA GLU A 391 23.80 4.95 28.85
C GLU A 391 23.93 4.55 30.32
N LEU A 392 24.16 3.26 30.59
CA LEU A 392 24.31 2.73 31.94
C LEU A 392 25.75 2.80 32.48
N LYS A 393 26.72 3.15 31.62
CA LYS A 393 28.16 3.14 31.92
C LYS A 393 28.65 1.77 32.42
N VAL A 394 28.17 0.69 31.81
CA VAL A 394 28.52 -0.70 32.16
C VAL A 394 29.05 -1.48 30.95
N GLY A 395 29.85 -2.52 31.20
CA GLY A 395 30.27 -3.46 30.17
C GLY A 395 29.14 -4.36 29.68
N ARG A 396 29.38 -5.12 28.60
CA ARG A 396 28.42 -6.13 28.12
C ARG A 396 28.21 -7.24 29.16
N TYR A 397 29.29 -7.69 29.80
CA TYR A 397 29.22 -8.70 30.84
C TYR A 397 28.36 -8.24 32.04
N ASP A 398 28.61 -7.04 32.55
CA ASP A 398 27.84 -6.47 33.65
C ASP A 398 26.37 -6.29 33.28
N LEU A 399 26.08 -5.83 32.05
CA LEU A 399 24.72 -5.77 31.53
C LEU A 399 24.05 -7.15 31.49
N CYS A 400 24.80 -8.20 31.12
CA CYS A 400 24.32 -9.58 31.17
C CYS A 400 23.93 -9.99 32.59
N GLN A 401 24.78 -9.69 33.58
CA GLN A 401 24.51 -10.01 34.99
C GLN A 401 23.31 -9.25 35.53
N ILE A 402 23.20 -7.95 35.22
CA ILE A 402 22.05 -7.12 35.60
C ILE A 402 20.73 -7.72 35.08
N ILE A 403 20.72 -8.25 33.85
CA ILE A 403 19.52 -8.87 33.26
C ILE A 403 19.28 -10.27 33.84
N LYS A 404 20.34 -11.02 34.19
CA LYS A 404 20.21 -12.33 34.85
C LYS A 404 19.59 -12.20 36.25
N GLU A 405 19.96 -11.17 37.01
CA GLU A 405 19.38 -10.89 38.32
C GLU A 405 17.90 -10.50 38.24
N ASP A 406 17.54 -9.66 37.26
CA ASP A 406 16.16 -9.23 37.04
C ASP A 406 15.91 -9.00 35.54
N PRO A 407 15.24 -9.94 34.86
CA PRO A 407 14.90 -9.82 33.44
C PRO A 407 14.06 -8.58 33.12
N LEU A 408 13.33 -8.01 34.07
CA LEU A 408 12.52 -6.81 33.85
C LEU A 408 13.39 -5.56 33.66
N LYS A 409 14.63 -5.55 34.18
CA LYS A 409 15.61 -4.48 33.93
C LYS A 409 15.96 -4.34 32.46
N LEU A 410 15.84 -5.40 31.66
CA LEU A 410 15.96 -5.32 30.20
C LEU A 410 14.97 -4.32 29.64
N PHE A 411 13.71 -4.40 30.04
CA PHE A 411 12.65 -3.57 29.46
C PHE A 411 12.75 -2.13 29.96
N SER A 412 12.96 -1.92 31.26
CA SER A 412 13.04 -0.56 31.83
C SER A 412 14.26 0.22 31.31
N LYS A 413 15.41 -0.44 31.10
CA LYS A 413 16.66 0.22 30.70
C LYS A 413 16.93 0.21 29.20
N ALA A 414 16.53 -0.85 28.47
CA ALA A 414 16.83 -0.97 27.04
C ALA A 414 15.67 -0.55 26.12
N SER A 415 14.47 -0.30 26.61
CA SER A 415 13.34 0.13 25.77
C SER A 415 13.55 1.52 25.19
N LYS A 416 13.19 1.69 23.90
CA LYS A 416 13.17 3.00 23.22
C LYS A 416 12.01 3.89 23.67
N SER A 417 10.93 3.31 24.17
CA SER A 417 9.81 4.04 24.78
C SER A 417 9.94 3.97 26.29
N LYS A 418 9.79 5.10 27.00
CA LYS A 418 9.69 5.10 28.47
C LYS A 418 8.53 4.18 28.85
N ILE A 419 8.86 3.03 29.42
CA ILE A 419 7.86 2.16 30.03
C ILE A 419 7.35 2.93 31.24
N LYS A 420 6.09 3.35 31.23
CA LYS A 420 5.46 3.82 32.46
C LYS A 420 5.45 2.64 33.41
N ASN A 421 6.14 2.78 34.54
CA ASN A 421 6.33 1.72 35.54
C ASN A 421 4.99 1.05 35.87
N SER A 422 5.03 -0.27 35.91
CA SER A 422 3.91 -1.16 36.15
C SER A 422 3.88 -1.54 37.63
N GLU A 423 3.07 -0.82 38.42
CA GLU A 423 2.42 -1.38 39.62
C GLU A 423 0.89 -1.16 39.61
N GLN A 424 0.33 -0.77 38.46
CA GLN A 424 -1.12 -0.69 38.21
C GLN A 424 -1.53 -1.37 36.91
N ALA A 425 -0.75 -2.35 36.45
CA ALA A 425 -0.98 -3.06 35.19
C ALA A 425 -1.73 -4.40 35.37
N SER A 426 -2.64 -4.50 36.34
CA SER A 426 -3.65 -5.55 36.35
C SER A 426 -4.92 -5.19 35.55
N SER A 427 -4.95 -4.10 34.77
CA SER A 427 -6.15 -3.80 33.96
C SER A 427 -6.01 -2.99 32.67
N GLN A 428 -4.82 -2.68 32.14
CA GLN A 428 -4.74 -1.89 30.89
C GLN A 428 -3.87 -2.52 29.81
N TYR A 429 -4.40 -2.47 28.58
CA TYR A 429 -3.88 -2.96 27.29
C TYR A 429 -4.31 -4.38 26.87
N PRO A 430 -5.63 -4.63 26.91
CA PRO A 430 -6.36 -4.88 25.66
C PRO A 430 -7.32 -3.73 25.24
N SER A 431 -7.68 -2.83 26.16
CA SER A 431 -8.89 -2.01 25.99
C SER A 431 -8.80 -0.94 24.89
N ILE A 432 -7.70 -0.21 24.71
CA ILE A 432 -7.69 0.98 23.81
C ILE A 432 -7.88 0.63 22.33
N HIS A 433 -7.26 -0.46 21.86
CA HIS A 433 -7.44 -0.93 20.48
C HIS A 433 -8.76 -1.67 20.31
N ILE A 434 -9.23 -2.40 21.33
CA ILE A 434 -10.55 -3.02 21.32
C ILE A 434 -11.62 -1.93 21.28
N GLU A 435 -11.61 -0.95 22.17
CA GLU A 435 -12.58 0.16 22.23
C GLU A 435 -12.66 0.93 20.91
N LYS A 436 -11.52 1.23 20.29
CA LYS A 436 -11.50 1.89 18.98
C LYS A 436 -12.02 0.99 17.86
N THR A 437 -11.73 -0.30 17.91
CA THR A 437 -12.24 -1.29 16.95
C THR A 437 -13.75 -1.45 17.13
N THR A 438 -14.23 -1.61 18.37
CA THR A 438 -15.64 -1.66 18.75
C THR A 438 -16.41 -0.42 18.30
N PHE A 439 -15.83 0.78 18.48
CA PHE A 439 -16.41 2.02 17.99
C PHE A 439 -16.58 2.02 16.46
N LEU A 440 -15.55 1.59 15.72
CA LEU A 440 -15.63 1.51 14.26
C LEU A 440 -16.59 0.41 13.77
N LEU A 441 -16.68 -0.72 14.48
CA LEU A 441 -17.69 -1.74 14.19
C LEU A 441 -19.11 -1.19 14.38
N ARG A 442 -19.35 -0.40 15.44
CA ARG A 442 -20.62 0.30 15.67
C ARG A 442 -20.95 1.34 14.59
N LEU A 443 -19.94 1.99 14.01
CA LEU A 443 -20.10 2.85 12.84
C LEU A 443 -20.44 2.05 11.56
N GLY A 444 -20.34 0.72 11.59
CA GLY A 444 -20.64 -0.18 10.48
C GLY A 444 -19.46 -0.42 9.54
N TYR A 445 -18.23 -0.33 10.02
CA TYR A 445 -17.06 -0.82 9.27
C TYR A 445 -16.97 -2.34 9.38
N THR A 446 -16.54 -3.00 8.31
CA THR A 446 -16.37 -4.45 8.31
C THR A 446 -15.04 -4.81 8.98
N GLU A 447 -15.06 -5.76 9.93
CA GLU A 447 -13.87 -6.19 10.65
C GLU A 447 -12.78 -6.68 9.68
N ASN A 448 -11.52 -6.34 9.97
CA ASN A 448 -10.35 -6.72 9.16
C ASN A 448 -10.36 -6.28 7.68
N SER A 449 -11.25 -5.36 7.29
CA SER A 449 -11.27 -4.80 5.94
C SER A 449 -10.19 -3.73 5.71
N ASP A 450 -9.82 -3.52 4.45
CA ASP A 450 -8.95 -2.40 4.06
C ASP A 450 -9.57 -1.04 4.40
N GLU A 451 -10.91 -0.95 4.38
CA GLU A 451 -11.67 0.23 4.78
C GLU A 451 -11.51 0.52 6.27
N MET A 452 -11.64 -0.51 7.11
CA MET A 452 -11.38 -0.43 8.56
C MET A 452 -9.93 -0.05 8.87
N MET A 453 -8.95 -0.59 8.13
CA MET A 453 -7.54 -0.20 8.28
C MET A 453 -7.27 1.25 7.89
N LYS A 454 -7.95 1.78 6.86
CA LYS A 454 -7.88 3.20 6.49
C LYS A 454 -8.56 4.08 7.56
N ALA A 455 -9.73 3.68 8.04
CA ALA A 455 -10.46 4.38 9.09
C ALA A 455 -9.65 4.46 10.39
N LEU A 456 -8.99 3.37 10.80
CA LEU A 456 -8.12 3.33 11.99
C LEU A 456 -6.99 4.38 11.96
N LYS A 457 -6.52 4.75 10.76
CA LYS A 457 -5.51 5.82 10.55
C LYS A 457 -6.11 7.22 10.52
N GLN A 458 -7.36 7.35 10.08
CA GLN A 458 -8.06 8.63 9.95
C GLN A 458 -8.60 9.13 11.30
N PHE A 459 -9.16 8.25 12.13
CA PHE A 459 -9.65 8.62 13.46
C PHE A 459 -8.50 8.77 14.47
N ARG A 460 -8.43 9.89 15.20
CA ARG A 460 -7.42 10.18 16.21
C ARG A 460 -8.06 10.24 17.60
N GLY A 461 -7.63 9.36 18.50
CA GLY A 461 -8.15 9.26 19.87
C GLY A 461 -8.41 7.82 20.28
N ARG A 462 -8.72 7.63 21.56
CA ARG A 462 -9.24 6.37 22.13
C ARG A 462 -10.73 6.19 21.77
N GLY A 463 -11.25 4.97 21.90
CA GLY A 463 -12.65 4.69 21.55
C GLY A 463 -13.67 5.48 22.39
N ASP A 464 -13.43 5.64 23.68
CA ASP A 464 -14.24 6.46 24.59
C ASP A 464 -14.28 7.95 24.16
N GLN A 465 -13.13 8.51 23.79
CA GLN A 465 -13.02 9.89 23.31
C GLN A 465 -13.70 10.11 21.94
N LEU A 466 -13.67 9.09 21.08
CA LEU A 466 -14.37 9.13 19.80
C LEU A 466 -15.89 9.02 20.01
N GLN A 467 -16.31 8.18 20.95
CA GLN A 467 -17.71 8.07 21.36
C GLN A 467 -18.21 9.40 21.96
N GLU A 468 -17.46 10.04 22.85
CA GLU A 468 -17.83 11.34 23.42
C GLU A 468 -18.06 12.43 22.34
N ARG A 469 -17.21 12.46 21.31
CA ARG A 469 -17.34 13.41 20.20
C ARG A 469 -18.48 13.05 19.24
N PHE A 470 -18.77 11.75 19.10
CA PHE A 470 -19.91 11.25 18.35
C PHE A 470 -21.21 11.62 19.06
N ASP A 471 -21.28 11.37 20.37
CA ASP A 471 -22.43 11.67 21.22
C ASP A 471 -22.71 13.18 21.22
N CYS A 472 -21.68 14.03 21.21
CA CYS A 472 -21.84 15.48 21.03
C CYS A 472 -22.66 15.88 19.78
N LEU A 473 -22.53 15.14 18.67
CA LEU A 473 -23.33 15.39 17.45
C LEU A 473 -24.77 14.87 17.58
N VAL A 474 -24.96 13.78 18.31
CA VAL A 474 -26.28 13.19 18.59
C VAL A 474 -27.05 14.06 19.58
N ASP A 475 -26.40 14.49 20.67
CA ASP A 475 -26.93 15.39 21.70
C ASP A 475 -27.32 16.76 21.11
N ALA A 476 -26.63 17.18 20.04
CA ALA A 476 -27.01 18.37 19.29
C ALA A 476 -28.34 18.21 18.52
N GLY A 477 -28.88 17.00 18.38
CA GLY A 477 -30.16 16.70 17.74
C GLY A 477 -30.07 16.01 16.38
N LEU A 478 -28.92 15.46 15.98
CA LEU A 478 -28.82 14.62 14.78
C LEU A 478 -29.13 13.15 15.11
N ASP A 479 -29.87 12.48 14.22
CA ASP A 479 -30.11 11.04 14.33
C ASP A 479 -28.80 10.23 14.33
N CYS A 480 -28.72 9.19 15.15
CA CYS A 480 -27.49 8.41 15.32
C CYS A 480 -27.00 7.75 14.02
N ASN A 481 -27.91 7.30 13.15
CA ASN A 481 -27.56 6.71 11.86
C ASN A 481 -27.06 7.78 10.89
N VAL A 482 -27.65 8.97 10.96
CA VAL A 482 -27.20 10.14 10.19
C VAL A 482 -25.80 10.57 10.62
N VAL A 483 -25.52 10.64 11.93
CA VAL A 483 -24.18 10.95 12.46
C VAL A 483 -23.17 9.89 12.00
N ALA A 484 -23.50 8.60 12.05
CA ALA A 484 -22.63 7.53 11.56
C ALA A 484 -22.26 7.71 10.08
N LYS A 485 -23.23 8.09 9.24
CA LYS A 485 -23.01 8.36 7.80
C LYS A 485 -22.10 9.57 7.57
N ILE A 486 -22.34 10.68 8.28
CA ILE A 486 -21.54 11.91 8.20
C ILE A 486 -20.10 11.66 8.66
N VAL A 487 -19.92 10.93 9.76
CA VAL A 487 -18.61 10.58 10.32
C VAL A 487 -17.84 9.64 9.39
N LYS A 488 -18.52 8.71 8.72
CA LYS A 488 -17.91 7.87 7.66
C LYS A 488 -17.47 8.71 6.45
N GLN A 489 -18.28 9.67 6.02
CA GLN A 489 -17.97 10.54 4.90
C GLN A 489 -16.82 11.52 5.22
N ALA A 490 -16.75 12.00 6.46
CA ALA A 490 -15.73 12.94 6.92
C ALA A 490 -15.16 12.54 8.31
N PRO A 491 -14.25 11.55 8.37
CA PRO A 491 -13.67 11.06 9.62
C PRO A 491 -12.92 12.11 10.45
N MET A 492 -12.47 13.19 9.79
CA MET A 492 -11.74 14.28 10.43
C MET A 492 -12.59 15.09 11.42
N ILE A 493 -13.92 15.00 11.35
CA ILE A 493 -14.83 15.67 12.29
C ILE A 493 -14.51 15.24 13.72
N LEU A 494 -14.37 13.93 13.96
CA LEU A 494 -14.07 13.38 15.27
C LEU A 494 -12.60 13.54 15.68
N ASN A 495 -11.77 14.24 14.90
CA ASN A 495 -10.42 14.61 15.32
C ASN A 495 -10.36 15.96 16.05
N GLN A 496 -11.49 16.67 16.13
CA GLN A 496 -11.63 17.91 16.89
C GLN A 496 -12.03 17.63 18.33
N THR A 497 -11.84 18.60 19.22
CA THR A 497 -12.31 18.49 20.60
C THR A 497 -13.81 18.74 20.68
N LYS A 498 -14.47 18.16 21.69
CA LYS A 498 -15.90 18.37 21.96
C LYS A 498 -16.29 19.85 22.00
N ALA A 499 -15.52 20.65 22.74
CA ALA A 499 -15.74 22.10 22.84
C ALA A 499 -15.71 22.84 21.49
N ILE A 500 -14.87 22.40 20.54
CA ILE A 500 -14.82 23.01 19.20
C ILE A 500 -16.05 22.60 18.37
N LEU A 501 -16.48 21.35 18.47
CA LEU A 501 -17.68 20.86 17.78
C LEU A 501 -18.94 21.57 18.29
N GLU A 502 -19.09 21.69 19.61
CA GLU A 502 -20.18 22.44 20.24
C GLU A 502 -20.20 23.90 19.76
N LYS A 503 -19.04 24.58 19.76
CA LYS A 503 -18.92 25.96 19.27
C LYS A 503 -19.30 26.10 17.79
N LYS A 504 -19.01 25.11 16.96
CA LYS A 504 -19.39 25.10 15.54
C LYS A 504 -20.89 24.90 15.35
N ILE A 505 -21.48 23.99 16.11
CA ILE A 505 -22.92 23.72 16.08
C ILE A 505 -23.71 24.93 16.59
N ASP A 506 -23.25 25.54 17.67
CA ASP A 506 -23.79 26.77 18.24
C ASP A 506 -23.72 27.92 17.22
N CYS A 507 -22.56 28.11 16.59
CA CYS A 507 -22.40 29.11 15.53
C CYS A 507 -23.39 28.86 14.36
N LEU A 508 -23.55 27.61 13.92
CA LEU A 508 -24.47 27.27 12.84
C LEU A 508 -25.93 27.61 13.17
N ARG A 509 -26.40 27.24 14.37
CA ARG A 509 -27.80 27.38 14.77
C ARG A 509 -28.13 28.78 15.22
N ASN A 510 -27.34 29.32 16.15
CA ASN A 510 -27.69 30.52 16.91
C ASN A 510 -27.16 31.79 16.23
N TYR A 511 -25.95 31.74 15.66
CA TYR A 511 -25.37 32.91 14.99
C TYR A 511 -25.81 33.03 13.53
N LEU A 512 -26.05 31.91 12.86
CA LEU A 512 -26.23 31.88 11.39
C LEU A 512 -27.64 31.49 10.95
N GLY A 513 -28.47 30.96 11.86
CA GLY A 513 -29.86 30.60 11.58
C GLY A 513 -30.02 29.45 10.58
N TYR A 514 -28.99 28.62 10.37
CA TYR A 514 -29.08 27.45 9.51
C TYR A 514 -29.65 26.26 10.29
N PRO A 515 -30.52 25.44 9.67
CA PRO A 515 -30.95 24.19 10.28
C PRO A 515 -29.76 23.24 10.41
N LEU A 516 -29.76 22.42 11.46
CA LEU A 516 -28.71 21.44 11.73
C LEU A 516 -28.52 20.45 10.57
N ASP A 517 -29.59 20.17 9.83
CA ASP A 517 -29.59 19.34 8.61
C ASP A 517 -28.64 19.85 7.53
N SER A 518 -28.26 21.13 7.57
CA SER A 518 -27.25 21.69 6.66
C SER A 518 -25.88 21.02 6.82
N VAL A 519 -25.56 20.50 8.02
CA VAL A 519 -24.35 19.71 8.28
C VAL A 519 -24.43 18.34 7.60
N VAL A 520 -25.62 17.76 7.50
CA VAL A 520 -25.85 16.47 6.84
C VAL A 520 -25.54 16.58 5.34
N ALA A 521 -26.01 17.65 4.71
CA ALA A 521 -25.75 17.93 3.29
C ALA A 521 -24.28 18.28 3.02
N PHE A 522 -23.58 18.88 4.00
CA PHE A 522 -22.17 19.26 3.87
C PHE A 522 -21.35 19.01 5.16
N PRO A 523 -20.98 17.75 5.46
CA PRO A 523 -20.24 17.37 6.66
C PRO A 523 -18.91 18.12 6.86
N ALA A 524 -18.26 18.46 5.75
CA ALA A 524 -16.99 19.18 5.75
C ALA A 524 -17.08 20.57 6.40
N TYR A 525 -18.27 21.14 6.62
CA TYR A 525 -18.48 22.32 7.46
C TYR A 525 -17.74 22.21 8.79
N LEU A 526 -17.91 21.10 9.50
CA LEU A 526 -17.30 20.87 10.80
C LEU A 526 -15.77 20.77 10.71
N CYS A 527 -15.19 20.53 9.53
CA CYS A 527 -13.76 20.43 9.34
C CYS A 527 -13.06 21.78 9.11
N TYR A 528 -13.78 22.84 8.75
CA TYR A 528 -13.16 24.16 8.50
C TYR A 528 -12.79 24.89 9.79
N ASP A 529 -11.83 25.81 9.68
CA ASP A 529 -11.44 26.69 10.77
C ASP A 529 -12.56 27.65 11.15
N MET A 530 -12.71 27.90 12.46
CA MET A 530 -13.75 28.80 12.98
C MET A 530 -13.66 30.20 12.40
N GLU A 531 -12.44 30.72 12.21
CA GLU A 531 -12.25 32.04 11.60
C GLU A 531 -12.76 32.10 10.16
N ARG A 532 -12.55 31.04 9.39
CA ARG A 532 -13.03 30.95 8.01
C ARG A 532 -14.56 30.89 7.97
N ILE A 533 -15.15 30.09 8.86
CA ILE A 533 -16.61 29.97 9.01
C ILE A 533 -17.21 31.33 9.37
N ARG A 534 -16.71 31.95 10.45
CA ARG A 534 -17.20 33.23 10.96
C ARG A 534 -17.12 34.32 9.90
N ARG A 535 -15.93 34.59 9.36
CA ARG A 535 -15.72 35.70 8.41
C ARG A 535 -16.65 35.59 7.22
N ARG A 536 -16.64 34.44 6.54
CA ARG A 536 -17.38 34.24 5.29
C ARG A 536 -18.89 34.28 5.50
N LEU A 537 -19.37 33.75 6.63
CA LEU A 537 -20.78 33.73 6.91
C LEU A 537 -21.28 35.09 7.45
N SER A 538 -20.47 35.84 8.21
CA SER A 538 -20.75 37.25 8.54
C SER A 538 -20.85 38.11 7.28
N MET A 539 -19.95 37.92 6.31
CA MET A 539 -20.03 38.63 5.02
C MET A 539 -21.32 38.26 4.27
N TYR A 540 -21.70 36.99 4.26
CA TYR A 540 -22.94 36.54 3.64
C TYR A 540 -24.18 37.13 4.30
N VAL A 541 -24.25 37.14 5.64
CA VAL A 541 -25.36 37.74 6.40
C VAL A 541 -25.50 39.22 6.06
N TRP A 542 -24.39 39.96 6.04
CA TRP A 542 -24.38 41.38 5.67
C TRP A 542 -24.89 41.63 4.24
N LEU A 543 -24.50 40.78 3.27
CA LEU A 543 -25.02 40.88 1.89
C LEU A 543 -26.51 40.56 1.82
N ARG A 544 -26.97 39.56 2.59
CA ARG A 544 -28.38 39.13 2.63
C ARG A 544 -29.28 40.23 3.18
N GLU A 545 -28.87 40.89 4.27
CA GLU A 545 -29.61 42.01 4.89
C GLU A 545 -29.80 43.20 3.93
N ARG A 546 -28.90 43.35 2.95
CA ARG A 546 -28.94 44.40 1.93
C ARG A 546 -29.55 43.95 0.60
N GLY A 547 -30.10 42.73 0.54
CA GLY A 547 -30.70 42.17 -0.69
C GLY A 547 -29.69 41.84 -1.79
N ALA A 548 -28.39 41.88 -1.51
CA ALA A 548 -27.31 41.63 -2.47
C ALA A 548 -26.92 40.15 -2.61
N ALA A 549 -27.55 39.25 -1.83
CA ALA A 549 -27.35 37.81 -1.91
C ALA A 549 -28.67 37.04 -1.80
N LYS A 550 -28.72 35.83 -2.37
CA LYS A 550 -29.89 34.96 -2.28
C LYS A 550 -30.21 34.61 -0.81
N PRO A 551 -31.50 34.51 -0.43
CA PRO A 551 -31.91 34.31 0.97
C PRO A 551 -31.36 33.03 1.64
N THR A 552 -31.15 31.97 0.87
CA THR A 552 -30.68 30.67 1.37
C THR A 552 -29.59 30.09 0.46
N LEU A 553 -28.33 30.42 0.74
CA LEU A 553 -27.19 29.80 0.07
C LEU A 553 -26.72 28.55 0.84
N SER A 554 -26.25 27.53 0.13
CA SER A 554 -25.71 26.34 0.79
C SER A 554 -24.35 26.63 1.43
N LEU A 555 -24.05 25.96 2.56
CA LEU A 555 -22.76 26.10 3.25
C LEU A 555 -21.57 25.74 2.36
N SER A 556 -21.73 24.79 1.45
CA SER A 556 -20.67 24.38 0.52
C SER A 556 -20.33 25.50 -0.46
N THR A 557 -21.32 26.26 -0.94
CA THR A 557 -21.12 27.43 -1.81
C THR A 557 -20.28 28.51 -1.13
N LEU A 558 -20.52 28.74 0.16
CA LEU A 558 -19.86 29.81 0.93
C LEU A 558 -18.46 29.41 1.39
N LEU A 559 -18.26 28.15 1.81
CA LEU A 559 -17.03 27.73 2.49
C LEU A 559 -16.02 26.98 1.62
N ALA A 560 -16.46 26.25 0.59
CA ALA A 560 -15.59 25.38 -0.20
C ALA A 560 -14.69 26.14 -1.19
N CYS A 561 -15.06 27.35 -1.61
CA CYS A 561 -14.31 28.13 -2.59
C CYS A 561 -13.02 28.73 -2.00
N SER A 562 -12.01 29.00 -2.84
CA SER A 562 -10.77 29.69 -2.42
C SER A 562 -11.05 31.13 -1.98
N ASP A 563 -10.15 31.74 -1.21
CA ASP A 563 -10.33 33.12 -0.73
C ASP A 563 -10.47 34.12 -1.90
N ALA A 564 -9.67 33.97 -2.96
CA ALA A 564 -9.77 34.80 -4.16
C ALA A 564 -11.14 34.69 -4.86
N ARG A 565 -11.72 33.47 -4.92
CA ARG A 565 -13.07 33.28 -5.47
C ARG A 565 -14.13 33.85 -4.53
N PHE A 566 -13.96 33.69 -3.23
CA PHE A 566 -14.89 34.24 -2.25
C PHE A 566 -14.95 35.76 -2.36
N VAL A 567 -13.80 36.44 -2.45
CA VAL A 567 -13.72 37.90 -2.62
C VAL A 567 -14.44 38.32 -3.90
N ARG A 568 -14.06 37.75 -5.05
CA ARG A 568 -14.66 38.12 -6.34
C ARG A 568 -16.19 37.95 -6.40
N TYR A 569 -16.73 36.88 -5.80
CA TYR A 569 -18.14 36.52 -5.97
C TYR A 569 -19.06 36.92 -4.81
N PHE A 570 -18.50 37.31 -3.66
CA PHE A 570 -19.28 37.69 -2.48
C PHE A 570 -18.85 39.03 -1.89
N VAL A 571 -17.60 39.45 -2.06
CA VAL A 571 -17.12 40.73 -1.54
C VAL A 571 -17.28 41.83 -2.59
N ASP A 572 -16.79 41.61 -3.80
CA ASP A 572 -16.74 42.62 -4.86
C ASP A 572 -18.09 42.86 -5.56
N VAL A 573 -19.12 42.10 -5.18
CA VAL A 573 -20.48 42.23 -5.73
C VAL A 573 -21.25 43.42 -5.17
N HIS A 574 -20.75 44.07 -4.12
CA HIS A 574 -21.34 45.26 -3.51
C HIS A 574 -20.28 46.34 -3.32
N LEU A 575 -20.62 47.60 -3.59
CA LEU A 575 -19.70 48.75 -3.55
C LEU A 575 -18.97 48.89 -2.20
N GLU A 576 -19.70 48.75 -1.08
CA GLU A 576 -19.12 48.75 0.28
C GLU A 576 -18.49 47.41 0.72
N GLY A 577 -18.61 46.36 -0.10
CA GLY A 577 -18.21 45.00 0.29
C GLY A 577 -16.74 44.86 0.68
N PRO A 578 -15.76 45.38 -0.08
CA PRO A 578 -14.35 45.31 0.28
C PRO A 578 -14.01 45.97 1.63
N ALA A 579 -14.59 47.13 1.92
CA ALA A 579 -14.38 47.84 3.19
C ALA A 579 -14.97 47.05 4.38
N THR A 580 -16.18 46.50 4.21
CA THR A 580 -16.81 45.63 5.22
C THR A 580 -16.02 44.34 5.42
N TRP A 581 -15.49 43.74 4.36
CA TRP A 581 -14.69 42.52 4.44
C TRP A 581 -13.38 42.72 5.22
N GLU A 582 -12.70 43.85 5.04
CA GLU A 582 -11.52 44.20 5.84
C GLU A 582 -11.89 44.45 7.32
N SER A 583 -13.03 45.09 7.61
CA SER A 583 -13.53 45.23 8.98
C SER A 583 -13.82 43.86 9.65
N ILE A 584 -14.44 42.93 8.91
CA ILE A 584 -14.73 41.56 9.37
C ILE A 584 -13.44 40.76 9.64
N LYS A 585 -12.38 40.98 8.87
CA LYS A 585 -11.06 40.36 9.09
C LYS A 585 -10.33 40.94 10.29
N GLY A 586 -10.48 42.25 10.55
CA GLY A 586 -9.80 42.99 11.60
C GLY A 586 -10.32 42.72 13.02
N HIS A 587 -11.55 42.21 13.16
CA HIS A 587 -12.07 41.75 14.44
C HIS A 587 -11.53 40.34 14.75
N GLN A 588 -10.53 40.23 15.61
CA GLN A 588 -10.26 39.01 16.40
C GLN A 588 -11.16 39.02 17.66
N PRO A 589 -11.53 37.84 18.20
CA PRO A 589 -12.63 37.71 19.15
C PRO A 589 -12.47 38.53 20.43
#